data_AF-A0A2H0V8T1-F1
#
_entry.id   AF-A0A2H0V8T1-F1
#
_cell.length_a   1.000
_cell.length_b   1.000
_cell.length_c   1.000
_cell.angle_alpha   90.00
_cell.angle_beta   90.00
_cell.angle_gamma   90.00
#
_symmetry.space_group_name_H-M   'P 1'
#
loop_
_entity.id
_entity.type
_entity.pdbx_description
1 polymer ?
#
loop_
_entity_poly.entity_id
_entity_poly.type
_entity_poly.pdbx_seq_one_letter_code
_entity_poly.pdbx_strand_id
1 'polypeptide(L)'
;MRLFQSPSKYPFGINISDHSIAIVQLFRHHHSPAMQTVGIINVPNGFIINGEIKNKDGVIKLIKNLKNNTIFGKITTNEAIAALPEKKTFVKLIKIRADELDFADAIQKEIERQVPYEITE
;
A
#
# COMPACT_ATOMS: atom_id res chain seq x y z
N MET A 1 -4.25 7.98 30.13
CA MET A 1 -3.29 9.06 29.85
C MET A 1 -3.39 9.43 28.38
N ARG A 2 -4.10 10.53 28.04
CA ARG A 2 -4.14 11.04 26.66
C ARG A 2 -3.03 12.09 26.54
N LEU A 3 -1.88 11.73 26.00
CA LEU A 3 -0.93 12.75 25.56
C LEU A 3 -1.58 13.46 24.36
N PHE A 4 -1.79 14.76 24.51
CA PHE A 4 -2.22 15.67 23.45
C PHE A 4 -1.12 15.75 22.39
N GLN A 5 -1.04 14.75 21.51
CA GLN A 5 -0.33 14.88 20.24
C GLN A 5 -1.31 15.49 19.23
N SER A 6 -0.89 16.59 18.61
CA SER A 6 -1.64 17.21 17.52
C SER A 6 -1.91 16.17 16.42
N PRO A 7 -3.11 16.16 15.81
CA PRO A 7 -3.44 15.20 14.76
C PRO A 7 -2.40 15.23 13.65
N SER A 8 -1.88 14.05 13.27
CA SER A 8 -0.97 13.95 12.13
C SER A 8 -1.68 14.38 10.85
N LYS A 9 -1.02 15.21 10.04
CA LYS A 9 -1.47 15.57 8.69
C LYS A 9 -0.96 14.60 7.62
N TYR A 10 -0.09 13.66 7.97
CA TYR A 10 0.46 12.70 7.03
C TYR A 10 -0.53 11.57 6.74
N PRO A 11 -0.56 11.05 5.49
CA PRO A 11 -1.35 9.87 5.14
C PRO A 11 -0.96 8.68 6.02
N PHE A 12 -1.89 7.75 6.23
CA PHE A 12 -1.56 6.48 6.85
C PHE A 12 -1.10 5.48 5.79
N GLY A 13 -0.11 4.65 6.12
CA GLY A 13 0.24 3.50 5.32
C GLY A 13 -0.73 2.35 5.60
N ILE A 14 -1.16 1.66 4.54
CA ILE A 14 -1.93 0.43 4.61
C ILE A 14 -1.25 -0.66 3.78
N ASN A 15 -1.06 -1.82 4.39
CA ASN A 15 -0.61 -3.04 3.70
C ASN A 15 -1.75 -4.05 3.67
N ILE A 16 -2.08 -4.57 2.49
CA ILE A 16 -3.18 -5.51 2.27
C ILE A 16 -2.57 -6.82 1.75
N SER A 17 -2.65 -7.88 2.54
CA SER A 17 -2.10 -9.19 2.21
C SER A 17 -3.13 -10.31 2.35
N ASP A 18 -2.81 -11.50 1.84
CA ASP A 18 -3.67 -12.70 1.92
C ASP A 18 -4.01 -13.10 3.38
N HIS A 19 -3.16 -12.73 4.35
CA HIS A 19 -3.29 -13.17 5.74
C HIS A 19 -3.68 -12.05 6.71
N SER A 20 -3.33 -10.80 6.42
CA SER A 20 -3.59 -9.68 7.30
C SER A 20 -3.69 -8.35 6.57
N ILE A 21 -4.38 -7.40 7.19
CA ILE A 21 -4.33 -5.99 6.82
C ILE A 21 -3.68 -5.24 7.98
N ALA A 22 -2.62 -4.50 7.69
CA ALA A 22 -1.89 -3.70 8.67
C ALA A 22 -1.97 -2.22 8.31
N ILE A 23 -2.10 -1.36 9.32
CA ILE A 23 -2.09 0.10 9.18
C ILE A 23 -1.06 0.71 10.13
N VAL A 24 -0.36 1.73 9.62
CA VAL A 24 0.56 2.56 10.41
C VAL A 24 0.34 4.00 10.02
N GLN A 25 0.23 4.89 10.99
CA GLN A 25 0.34 6.32 10.75
C GLN A 25 1.49 6.87 11.55
N LEU A 26 2.31 7.70 10.91
CA LEU A 26 3.41 8.41 11.54
C LEU A 26 3.07 9.90 11.65
N PHE A 27 3.72 10.57 12.58
CA PHE A 27 3.79 12.02 12.63
C PHE A 27 5.25 12.45 12.79
N ARG A 28 5.54 13.72 12.51
CA ARG A 28 6.87 14.27 12.71
C ARG A 28 6.97 14.82 14.13
N HIS A 29 7.91 14.29 14.91
CA HIS A 29 8.25 14.81 16.23
C HIS A 29 9.67 15.39 16.17
N HIS A 30 9.79 16.72 16.18
CA HIS A 30 11.04 17.41 15.86
C HIS A 30 11.66 16.96 14.52
N HIS A 31 12.74 16.17 14.59
CA HIS A 31 13.55 15.73 13.46
C HIS A 31 13.42 14.22 13.19
N SER A 32 12.60 13.51 13.95
CA SER A 32 12.38 12.08 13.79
C SER A 32 10.91 11.74 13.53
N PRO A 33 10.64 10.63 12.81
CA PRO A 33 9.30 10.08 12.73
C PRO A 33 8.92 9.47 14.09
N ALA A 34 7.67 9.67 14.50
CA ALA A 34 7.08 9.05 15.67
C ALA A 34 5.74 8.40 15.29
N MET A 35 5.33 7.40 16.07
CA MET A 35 4.13 6.63 15.79
C MET A 35 2.88 7.35 16.26
N GLN A 36 1.97 7.65 15.32
CA GLN A 36 0.64 8.15 15.61
C GLN A 36 -0.33 6.99 15.87
N THR A 37 -0.26 5.94 15.04
CA THR A 37 -1.20 4.81 15.06
C THR A 37 -0.57 3.52 14.56
N VAL A 38 -0.99 2.40 15.15
CA VAL A 38 -0.75 1.04 14.64
C VAL A 38 -2.02 0.21 14.76
N GLY A 39 -2.28 -0.63 13.77
CA GLY A 39 -3.32 -1.64 13.82
C GLY A 39 -3.02 -2.81 12.89
N ILE A 40 -3.50 -3.99 13.26
CA ILE A 40 -3.49 -5.18 12.40
C ILE A 40 -4.79 -5.96 12.58
N ILE A 41 -5.28 -6.57 11.51
CA ILE A 41 -6.42 -7.49 11.55
C ILE A 41 -6.14 -8.68 10.64
N ASN A 42 -6.51 -9.87 11.08
CA ASN A 42 -6.40 -11.09 10.27
C ASN A 42 -7.44 -11.06 9.14
N VAL A 43 -7.04 -11.55 7.97
CA VAL A 43 -7.90 -11.72 6.80
C VAL A 43 -8.44 -13.15 6.80
N PRO A 44 -9.76 -13.36 6.75
CA PRO A 44 -10.33 -14.70 6.62
C PRO A 44 -9.91 -15.37 5.30
N ASN A 45 -9.74 -16.69 5.34
CA ASN A 45 -9.40 -17.47 4.16
C ASN A 45 -10.37 -17.21 3.02
N GLY A 46 -9.82 -17.05 1.80
CA GLY A 46 -10.60 -16.82 0.59
C GLY A 46 -11.03 -15.37 0.36
N PHE A 47 -10.80 -14.44 1.30
CA PHE A 47 -11.12 -13.02 1.06
C PHE A 47 -10.12 -12.39 0.09
N ILE A 48 -8.85 -12.75 0.25
CA ILE A 48 -7.76 -12.33 -0.61
C ILE A 48 -6.96 -13.59 -0.95
N ILE A 49 -6.77 -13.85 -2.24
CA ILE A 49 -6.06 -15.04 -2.73
C ILE A 49 -5.00 -14.58 -3.73
N ASN A 50 -3.73 -14.86 -3.42
CA ASN A 50 -2.59 -14.52 -4.28
C ASN A 50 -2.55 -13.03 -4.65
N GLY A 51 -2.82 -12.16 -3.68
CA GLY A 51 -2.84 -10.71 -3.86
C GLY A 51 -4.10 -10.18 -4.57
N GLU A 52 -5.08 -11.03 -4.90
CA GLU A 52 -6.32 -10.59 -5.52
C GLU A 52 -7.47 -10.58 -4.52
N ILE A 53 -8.19 -9.47 -4.44
CA ILE A 53 -9.35 -9.31 -3.55
C ILE A 53 -10.54 -10.04 -4.16
N LYS A 54 -10.90 -11.19 -3.58
CA LYS A 54 -12.04 -12.02 -4.01
C LYS A 54 -13.34 -11.65 -3.30
N ASN A 55 -13.26 -11.17 -2.06
CA ASN A 55 -14.42 -10.68 -1.30
C ASN A 55 -14.26 -9.19 -0.95
N LYS A 56 -14.67 -8.32 -1.88
CA LYS A 56 -14.56 -6.86 -1.74
C LYS A 56 -15.30 -6.33 -0.50
N ASP A 57 -16.54 -6.75 -0.28
CA ASP A 57 -17.35 -6.26 0.84
C ASP A 57 -16.78 -6.71 2.19
N GLY A 58 -16.29 -7.94 2.25
CA GLY A 58 -15.59 -8.48 3.42
C GLY A 58 -14.34 -7.67 3.76
N VAL A 59 -13.49 -7.39 2.76
CA VAL A 59 -12.28 -6.58 2.95
C VAL A 59 -12.62 -5.14 3.36
N ILE A 60 -13.65 -4.53 2.77
CA ILE A 60 -14.14 -3.19 3.20
C ILE A 60 -14.54 -3.20 4.67
N LYS A 61 -15.28 -4.23 5.13
CA LYS A 61 -15.66 -4.36 6.54
C LYS A 61 -14.45 -4.49 7.45
N LEU A 62 -13.45 -5.28 7.06
CA LEU A 62 -12.20 -5.44 7.81
C LEU A 62 -11.44 -4.12 7.93
N ILE A 63 -11.29 -3.37 6.84
CA ILE A 63 -10.60 -2.06 6.84
C ILE A 63 -11.35 -1.06 7.73
N LYS A 64 -12.68 -0.97 7.62
CA LYS A 64 -13.50 -0.11 8.47
C LYS A 64 -13.37 -0.48 9.95
N ASN A 65 -13.41 -1.78 10.25
CA ASN A 65 -13.23 -2.28 11.61
C ASN A 65 -11.84 -1.91 12.14
N LEU A 66 -10.79 -2.13 11.34
CA LEU A 66 -9.41 -1.82 11.69
C LEU A 66 -9.18 -0.33 11.93
N LYS A 67 -9.79 0.56 11.14
CA LYS A 67 -9.72 2.02 11.37
C LYS A 67 -10.30 2.43 12.72
N ASN A 68 -11.33 1.72 13.20
CA ASN A 68 -12.01 2.03 14.45
C ASN A 68 -11.36 1.36 15.68
N ASN A 69 -10.73 0.20 15.46
CA ASN A 69 -10.19 -0.67 16.50
C ASN A 69 -8.68 -0.89 16.32
N THR A 70 -7.93 0.22 16.32
CA THR A 70 -6.46 0.23 16.29
C THR A 70 -5.88 -0.29 17.60
N ILE A 71 -4.69 -0.89 17.54
CA ILE A 71 -3.95 -1.34 18.74
C ILE A 71 -3.50 -0.12 19.55
N PHE A 72 -3.00 0.90 18.86
CA PHE A 72 -2.52 2.13 19.46
C PHE A 72 -2.92 3.32 18.60
N GLY A 73 -3.27 4.43 19.25
CA GLY A 73 -3.59 5.68 18.58
C GLY A 73 -4.87 5.63 17.76
N LYS A 74 -5.05 6.60 16.87
CA LYS A 74 -6.18 6.69 15.93
C LYS A 74 -5.71 7.31 14.63
N ILE A 75 -6.23 6.80 13.50
CA ILE A 75 -6.01 7.43 12.19
C ILE A 75 -6.63 8.83 12.22
N THR A 76 -5.87 9.84 11.81
CA THR A 76 -6.29 11.25 11.82
C THR A 76 -6.60 11.84 10.45
N THR A 77 -6.50 11.05 9.38
CA THR A 77 -6.72 11.47 7.98
C THR A 77 -7.54 10.45 7.20
N ASN A 78 -8.06 10.86 6.04
CA ASN A 78 -8.71 9.97 5.08
C ASN A 78 -7.78 9.58 3.92
N GLU A 79 -6.56 10.10 3.89
CA GLU A 79 -5.56 9.77 2.86
C GLU A 79 -4.76 8.52 3.25
N ALA A 80 -4.59 7.63 2.29
CA ALA A 80 -3.88 6.37 2.48
C ALA A 80 -2.77 6.21 1.44
N ILE A 81 -1.64 5.68 1.86
CA ILE A 81 -0.61 5.13 0.96
C ILE A 81 -0.72 3.62 1.01
N ALA A 82 -0.90 2.99 -0.15
CA ALA A 82 -0.96 1.54 -0.29
C ALA A 82 0.12 1.06 -1.25
N ALA A 83 0.50 -0.20 -1.12
CA ALA A 83 1.37 -0.90 -2.06
C ALA A 83 0.57 -1.97 -2.82
N LEU A 84 0.94 -2.20 -4.08
CA LEU A 84 0.45 -3.37 -4.81
C LEU A 84 1.08 -4.65 -4.22
N PRO A 85 0.35 -5.78 -4.23
CA PRO A 85 0.91 -7.05 -3.80
C PRO A 85 2.12 -7.44 -4.66
N GLU A 86 3.18 -7.93 -4.00
CA GLU A 86 4.40 -8.37 -4.69
C GLU A 86 4.12 -9.45 -5.74
N LYS A 87 3.25 -10.42 -5.42
CA LYS A 87 2.79 -11.48 -6.34
C LYS A 87 2.12 -10.94 -7.63
N LYS A 88 1.77 -9.66 -7.67
CA LYS A 88 1.07 -8.97 -8.77
C LYS A 88 1.90 -7.83 -9.36
N THR A 89 3.18 -7.73 -9.01
CA THR A 89 4.06 -6.63 -9.40
C THR A 89 5.34 -7.16 -10.03
N PHE A 90 5.76 -6.56 -11.14
CA PHE A 90 7.07 -6.82 -11.75
C PHE A 90 8.00 -5.64 -11.48
N VAL A 91 9.20 -5.92 -10.96
CA VAL A 91 10.25 -4.92 -10.77
C VAL A 91 11.51 -5.41 -11.48
N LYS A 92 12.03 -4.61 -12.41
CA LYS A 92 13.19 -5.01 -13.21
C LYS A 92 14.06 -3.81 -13.57
N LEU A 93 15.37 -4.01 -13.52
CA LEU A 93 16.34 -3.06 -14.06
C LEU A 93 16.45 -3.27 -15.58
N ILE A 94 16.15 -2.23 -16.35
CA ILE A 94 16.27 -2.22 -17.81
C ILE A 94 17.43 -1.31 -18.24
N LYS A 95 17.97 -1.55 -19.43
CA LYS A 95 19.01 -0.73 -20.05
C LYS A 95 18.44 -0.09 -21.30
N ILE A 96 18.54 1.22 -21.37
CA ILE A 96 18.05 2.06 -22.47
C ILE A 96 19.26 2.75 -23.07
N ARG A 97 19.29 2.91 -24.39
CA ARG A 97 20.41 3.59 -25.05
C ARG A 97 20.30 5.10 -24.84
N ALA A 98 21.42 5.77 -24.61
CA ALA A 98 21.44 7.20 -24.31
C ALA A 98 21.06 8.08 -25.52
N ASP A 99 21.11 7.54 -26.74
CA ASP A 99 20.75 8.21 -28.00
C ASP A 99 19.26 8.14 -28.32
N GLU A 100 18.44 7.50 -27.47
CA GLU A 100 17.00 7.43 -27.69
C GLU A 100 16.33 8.78 -27.39
N LEU A 101 15.68 9.31 -28.43
CA LEU A 101 14.99 10.60 -28.40
C LEU A 101 13.70 10.55 -27.58
N ASP A 102 13.12 9.36 -27.42
CA ASP A 102 11.91 9.13 -26.64
C ASP A 102 12.10 7.95 -25.67
N PHE A 103 12.30 8.29 -24.40
CA PHE A 103 12.46 7.32 -23.32
C PHE A 103 11.17 6.56 -23.01
N ALA A 104 10.00 7.15 -23.23
CA ALA A 104 8.73 6.49 -22.90
C ALA A 104 8.48 5.31 -23.84
N ASP A 105 8.65 5.54 -25.15
CA ASP A 105 8.58 4.49 -26.17
C ASP A 105 9.60 3.37 -25.94
N ALA A 106 10.82 3.75 -25.52
CA ALA A 106 11.87 2.78 -25.20
C ALA A 106 11.52 1.92 -23.98
N ILE A 107 11.02 2.54 -22.92
CA ILE A 107 10.53 1.84 -21.73
C ILE A 107 9.39 0.89 -22.13
N GLN A 108 8.43 1.34 -22.92
CA GLN A 108 7.29 0.52 -23.34
C GLN A 108 7.75 -0.73 -24.09
N LYS A 109 8.63 -0.58 -25.10
CA LYS A 109 9.19 -1.71 -25.85
C LYS A 109 9.95 -2.70 -24.94
N GLU A 110 10.66 -2.20 -23.94
CA GLU A 110 11.34 -3.06 -22.97
C GLU A 110 10.37 -3.76 -22.01
N ILE A 111 9.26 -3.12 -21.63
CA ILE A 111 8.20 -3.79 -20.86
C ILE A 111 7.58 -4.91 -21.69
N GLU A 112 7.21 -4.66 -22.96
CA GLU A 112 6.59 -5.67 -23.86
C GLU A 112 7.47 -6.92 -24.03
N ARG A 113 8.80 -6.73 -24.09
CA ARG A 113 9.76 -7.82 -24.22
C ARG A 113 9.93 -8.64 -22.94
N GLN A 114 9.67 -8.05 -21.79
CA GLN A 114 10.15 -8.58 -20.51
C GLN A 114 9.03 -8.97 -19.53
N VAL A 115 7.83 -8.44 -19.70
CA VAL A 115 6.66 -8.74 -18.86
C VAL A 115 5.76 -9.72 -19.61
N PRO A 116 5.40 -10.89 -19.03
CA PRO A 116 4.61 -11.92 -19.69
C PRO A 116 3.11 -11.60 -19.68
N TYR A 117 2.75 -10.35 -19.98
CA TYR A 117 1.38 -9.86 -20.07
C TYR A 117 1.29 -8.91 -21.25
N GLU A 118 0.16 -8.95 -21.96
CA GLU A 118 -0.13 -7.95 -22.99
C GLU A 118 -0.27 -6.58 -22.34
N ILE A 119 0.41 -5.56 -22.89
CA ILE A 119 0.21 -4.17 -22.52
C ILE A 119 -1.00 -3.63 -23.31
N THR A 120 -2.12 -4.27 -23.14
CA THR A 120 -3.41 -3.78 -23.62
C THR A 120 -4.23 -3.48 -22.38
N GLU A 121 -4.57 -2.21 -22.18
CA GLU A 121 -5.60 -1.82 -21.21
C GLU A 121 -6.89 -2.61 -21.44
#